data_AF-A0A0G4G125-F1
#
_entry.id   AF-A0A0G4G125-F1
#
_cell.length_a   1.000
_cell.length_b   1.000
_cell.length_c   1.000
_cell.angle_alpha   90.00
_cell.angle_beta   90.00
_cell.angle_gamma   90.00
#
_symmetry.space_group_name_H-M   'P 1'
#
loop_
_entity.id
_entity.type
_entity.pdbx_description
1 polymer ?
#
loop_
_entity_poly.entity_id
_entity_poly.type
_entity_poly.pdbx_seq_one_letter_code
_entity_poly.pdbx_strand_id
1 'polypeptide(L)'
;MGNSLTCRLLCCAEREVADQQTKVEEYPVVRYPDVTPMKEKIVLEADKEPSQQQQQQQQQQQLKQQSEREEEEEEEEEEGEEEQAENGVITGLQQGNYFERELVELELIPDDGGRVAATKPPYTFKTGAVYEGQWVGNKRHGHGKMTWADGACYEGEWVENKAHGKGEFVHADGDKYIGQWHQNAARGVGTYIHKNQSTYRGQWEDDQQHGYGIEEWQEGAKYEGTFIHGKKDGVGVYFWSDGSRYAGEWRHNKIHGHGHYTGQDGREFRGTWVGSLMDGVGSYKWPDGRTYEGMYKNDKKDGFGIFKWSDGRRYEGFWRSGKQNGEGRYYVENGTSRLAMWKNGQRVEWLTDPYAPAQQ
;
A
#
# COMPACT_ATOMS: atom_id res chain seq x y z
N MET A 1 7.88 -34.62 -19.11
CA MET A 1 7.45 -34.61 -17.69
C MET A 1 7.80 -33.27 -17.00
N GLY A 2 7.62 -32.12 -17.68
CA GLY A 2 8.01 -30.79 -17.16
C GLY A 2 6.94 -30.06 -16.35
N ASN A 3 5.65 -30.39 -16.55
CA ASN A 3 4.51 -29.61 -16.01
C ASN A 3 4.27 -29.71 -14.49
N SER A 4 5.11 -30.41 -13.72
CA SER A 4 4.83 -30.65 -12.31
C SER A 4 5.12 -29.45 -11.40
N LEU A 5 6.08 -28.58 -11.73
CA LEU A 5 6.47 -27.49 -10.83
C LEU A 5 5.55 -26.28 -11.00
N THR A 6 5.33 -25.86 -12.25
CA THR A 6 4.48 -24.72 -12.62
C THR A 6 3.04 -24.91 -12.17
N CYS A 7 2.46 -26.10 -12.39
CA CYS A 7 1.12 -26.43 -11.88
C CYS A 7 1.04 -26.45 -10.36
N ARG A 8 2.10 -26.90 -9.66
CA ARG A 8 2.12 -26.89 -8.18
C ARG A 8 2.20 -25.48 -7.63
N LEU A 9 3.10 -24.65 -8.16
CA LEU A 9 3.25 -23.26 -7.74
C LEU A 9 1.97 -22.47 -7.97
N LEU A 10 1.31 -22.67 -9.11
CA LEU A 10 0.06 -21.99 -9.41
C LEU A 10 -1.10 -22.46 -8.52
N CYS A 11 -1.27 -23.76 -8.32
CA CYS A 11 -2.28 -24.28 -7.38
C CYS A 11 -2.03 -23.81 -5.94
N CYS A 12 -0.77 -23.68 -5.52
CA CYS A 12 -0.41 -23.11 -4.23
C CYS A 12 -0.80 -21.63 -4.16
N ALA A 13 -0.46 -20.84 -5.19
CA ALA A 13 -0.81 -19.43 -5.26
C ALA A 13 -2.33 -19.21 -5.26
N GLU A 14 -3.09 -19.99 -6.04
CA GLU A 14 -4.56 -19.91 -6.08
C GLU A 14 -5.19 -20.17 -4.69
N ARG A 15 -4.70 -21.21 -3.98
CA ARG A 15 -5.19 -21.53 -2.63
C ARG A 15 -4.78 -20.48 -1.61
N GLU A 16 -3.54 -20.03 -1.64
CA GLU A 16 -3.01 -19.07 -0.68
C GLU A 16 -3.66 -17.70 -0.85
N VAL A 17 -3.84 -17.24 -2.09
CA VAL A 17 -4.59 -16.01 -2.40
C VAL A 17 -6.02 -16.11 -1.88
N ALA A 18 -6.71 -17.23 -2.11
CA ALA A 18 -8.06 -17.44 -1.61
C ALA A 18 -8.13 -17.48 -0.07
N ASP A 19 -7.25 -18.24 0.58
CA ASP A 19 -7.20 -18.38 2.03
C ASP A 19 -6.86 -17.04 2.70
N GLN A 20 -5.93 -16.27 2.14
CA GLN A 20 -5.49 -15.00 2.72
C GLN A 20 -6.48 -13.87 2.46
N GLN A 21 -7.14 -13.85 1.30
CA GLN A 21 -8.22 -12.91 1.02
C GLN A 21 -9.32 -12.99 2.09
N THR A 22 -9.70 -14.21 2.51
CA THR A 22 -10.68 -14.37 3.61
C THR A 22 -10.17 -13.87 4.96
N LYS A 23 -8.86 -14.01 5.26
CA LYS A 23 -8.27 -13.49 6.50
C LYS A 23 -8.17 -11.97 6.51
N VAL A 24 -7.98 -11.34 5.35
CA VAL A 24 -7.97 -9.88 5.27
C VAL A 24 -9.34 -9.30 5.56
N GLU A 25 -10.40 -9.99 5.13
CA GLU A 25 -11.78 -9.68 5.54
C GLU A 25 -12.03 -9.92 7.04
N GLU A 26 -11.25 -10.80 7.69
CA GLU A 26 -11.30 -11.03 9.13
C GLU A 26 -10.48 -10.04 9.97
N TYR A 27 -9.58 -9.24 9.36
CA TYR A 27 -8.88 -8.19 10.11
C TYR A 27 -9.95 -7.20 10.60
N PRO A 28 -10.14 -7.10 11.93
CA PRO A 28 -11.35 -6.54 12.50
C PRO A 28 -11.54 -5.11 12.04
N VAL A 29 -12.78 -4.77 11.66
CA VAL A 29 -13.24 -3.38 11.52
C VAL A 29 -12.68 -2.59 12.69
N VAL A 30 -11.73 -1.69 12.40
CA VAL A 30 -11.02 -0.94 13.43
C VAL A 30 -12.07 -0.11 14.15
N ARG A 31 -12.41 -0.51 15.38
CA ARG A 31 -13.32 0.29 16.21
C ARG A 31 -12.62 1.60 16.55
N TYR A 32 -13.09 2.66 15.94
CA TYR A 32 -12.58 4.01 16.15
C TYR A 32 -12.88 4.48 17.56
N PRO A 33 -11.98 5.30 18.16
CA PRO A 33 -12.31 5.98 19.40
C PRO A 33 -13.58 6.81 19.22
N ASP A 34 -14.45 6.82 20.24
CA ASP A 34 -15.63 7.68 20.23
C ASP A 34 -15.17 9.14 20.33
N VAL A 35 -15.24 9.84 19.19
CA VAL A 35 -14.84 11.25 19.07
C VAL A 35 -15.97 12.22 19.40
N THR A 36 -17.15 11.74 19.79
CA THR A 36 -18.32 12.59 20.11
C THR A 36 -18.01 13.64 21.19
N PRO A 37 -17.34 13.30 22.32
CA PRO A 37 -16.98 14.29 23.33
C PRO A 37 -15.99 15.35 22.84
N MET A 38 -15.15 15.01 21.84
CA MET A 38 -14.20 15.93 21.23
C MET A 38 -14.88 16.86 20.23
N LYS A 39 -15.79 16.33 19.41
CA LYS A 39 -16.58 17.13 18.46
C LYS A 39 -17.41 18.20 19.16
N GLU A 40 -18.06 17.87 20.28
CA GLU A 40 -18.82 18.82 21.08
C GLU A 40 -17.94 19.97 21.62
N LYS A 41 -16.75 19.67 22.15
CA LYS A 41 -15.82 20.69 22.64
C LYS A 41 -15.25 21.59 21.53
N ILE A 42 -15.00 21.04 20.34
CA ILE A 42 -14.54 21.81 19.17
C ILE A 42 -15.65 22.76 18.68
N VAL A 43 -16.89 22.27 18.59
CA VAL A 43 -18.04 23.07 18.13
C VAL A 43 -18.36 24.21 19.10
N LEU A 44 -18.28 23.97 20.41
CA LEU A 44 -18.57 24.99 21.44
C LEU A 44 -17.58 26.16 21.48
N GLU A 45 -16.38 26.03 20.90
CA GLU A 45 -15.39 27.09 20.81
C GLU A 45 -15.27 27.73 19.42
N ALA A 46 -15.75 27.06 18.36
CA ALA A 46 -15.88 27.69 17.04
C ALA A 46 -16.76 28.97 17.10
N ASP A 47 -17.68 29.04 18.08
CA ASP A 47 -18.57 30.18 18.31
C ASP A 47 -17.98 31.32 19.17
N LYS A 48 -16.70 31.24 19.60
CA LYS A 48 -16.05 32.27 20.44
C LYS A 48 -14.83 32.91 19.73
N GLU A 49 -15.02 34.17 19.33
CA GLU A 49 -14.06 35.14 18.74
C GLU A 49 -13.73 35.05 17.22
N PRO A 50 -14.29 35.94 16.38
CA PRO A 50 -14.06 35.95 14.92
C PRO A 50 -12.71 36.53 14.47
N SER A 51 -12.08 37.43 15.24
CA SER A 51 -10.99 38.28 14.73
C SER A 51 -9.61 37.60 14.78
N GLN A 52 -9.31 36.86 15.85
CA GLN A 52 -8.12 36.01 15.90
C GLN A 52 -8.28 34.77 15.01
N GLN A 53 -9.48 34.18 14.96
CA GLN A 53 -9.78 33.05 14.07
C GLN A 53 -9.59 33.39 12.58
N GLN A 54 -9.93 34.59 12.10
CA GLN A 54 -9.72 34.95 10.70
C GLN A 54 -8.24 35.09 10.32
N GLN A 55 -7.42 35.73 11.16
CA GLN A 55 -5.98 35.81 10.93
C GLN A 55 -5.30 34.43 11.06
N GLN A 56 -5.79 33.59 11.98
CA GLN A 56 -5.31 32.21 12.11
C GLN A 56 -5.77 31.32 10.96
N GLN A 57 -6.99 31.48 10.45
CA GLN A 57 -7.48 30.79 9.26
C GLN A 57 -6.71 31.19 8.03
N GLN A 58 -6.36 32.46 7.86
CA GLN A 58 -5.49 32.89 6.76
C GLN A 58 -4.07 32.33 6.89
N GLN A 59 -3.49 32.32 8.09
CA GLN A 59 -2.17 31.75 8.32
C GLN A 59 -2.18 30.22 8.16
N GLN A 60 -3.26 29.54 8.57
CA GLN A 60 -3.47 28.11 8.35
C GLN A 60 -3.73 27.79 6.88
N GLN A 61 -4.46 28.63 6.15
CA GLN A 61 -4.62 28.47 4.70
C GLN A 61 -3.31 28.67 3.96
N GLN A 62 -2.45 29.60 4.40
CA GLN A 62 -1.12 29.78 3.81
C GLN A 62 -0.19 28.61 4.14
N LEU A 63 -0.18 28.13 5.38
CA LEU A 63 0.59 26.94 5.76
C LEU A 63 0.07 25.66 5.10
N LYS A 64 -1.26 25.56 4.89
CA LYS A 64 -1.89 24.46 4.17
C LYS A 64 -1.56 24.51 2.68
N GLN A 65 -1.57 25.70 2.06
CA GLN A 65 -1.13 25.86 0.67
C GLN A 65 0.37 25.63 0.51
N GLN A 66 1.16 25.94 1.53
CA GLN A 66 2.59 25.68 1.52
C GLN A 66 2.85 24.18 1.72
N SER A 67 2.14 23.52 2.64
CA SER A 67 2.25 22.07 2.81
C SER A 67 1.68 21.32 1.61
N GLU A 68 0.61 21.80 0.99
CA GLU A 68 0.05 21.23 -0.24
C GLU A 68 1.04 21.41 -1.41
N ARG A 69 1.79 22.51 -1.47
CA ARG A 69 2.86 22.67 -2.46
C ARG A 69 4.09 21.83 -2.15
N GLU A 70 4.47 21.72 -0.88
CA GLU A 70 5.57 20.84 -0.46
C GLU A 70 5.18 19.37 -0.67
N GLU A 71 3.92 18.99 -0.46
CA GLU A 71 3.36 17.68 -0.79
C GLU A 71 3.26 17.47 -2.30
N GLU A 72 2.88 18.48 -3.10
CA GLU A 72 2.89 18.42 -4.58
C GLU A 72 4.33 18.35 -5.12
N GLU A 73 5.30 19.07 -4.53
CA GLU A 73 6.72 19.02 -4.91
C GLU A 73 7.36 17.69 -4.47
N GLU A 74 7.04 17.17 -3.28
CA GLU A 74 7.44 15.83 -2.84
C GLU A 74 6.74 14.74 -3.67
N GLU A 75 5.48 14.92 -4.07
CA GLU A 75 4.79 14.02 -5.01
C GLU A 75 5.40 14.10 -6.42
N GLU A 76 5.85 15.26 -6.90
CA GLU A 76 6.56 15.39 -8.20
C GLU A 76 8.00 14.85 -8.14
N GLU A 77 8.71 15.01 -7.01
CA GLU A 77 10.04 14.42 -6.78
C GLU A 77 9.95 12.90 -6.55
N GLU A 78 8.97 12.43 -5.76
CA GLU A 78 8.65 11.01 -5.61
C GLU A 78 8.11 10.43 -6.92
N GLU A 79 7.29 11.12 -7.72
CA GLU A 79 6.93 10.67 -9.07
C GLU A 79 8.14 10.61 -9.99
N GLY A 80 9.18 11.44 -9.77
CA GLY A 80 10.45 11.40 -10.51
C GLY A 80 11.41 10.28 -10.06
N GLU A 81 11.43 9.93 -8.78
CA GLU A 81 12.19 8.80 -8.21
C GLU A 81 11.44 7.45 -8.38
N GLU A 82 10.12 7.47 -8.27
CA GLU A 82 9.22 6.39 -8.64
C GLU A 82 9.19 6.21 -10.15
N GLU A 83 9.25 7.24 -11.01
CA GLU A 83 9.49 7.00 -12.45
C GLU A 83 10.78 6.21 -12.65
N GLN A 84 11.81 6.35 -11.80
CA GLN A 84 13.04 5.54 -11.88
C GLN A 84 12.88 4.13 -11.28
N ALA A 85 11.98 3.92 -10.31
CA ALA A 85 11.69 2.63 -9.67
C ALA A 85 10.53 1.83 -10.31
N GLU A 86 9.44 2.48 -10.72
CA GLU A 86 8.50 2.07 -11.77
C GLU A 86 9.26 1.85 -13.07
N ASN A 87 10.22 2.67 -13.51
CA ASN A 87 11.11 2.22 -14.59
C ASN A 87 11.88 0.97 -14.15
N GLY A 88 12.28 0.76 -12.90
CA GLY A 88 12.83 -0.53 -12.46
C GLY A 88 11.90 -1.76 -12.61
N VAL A 89 10.59 -1.57 -12.43
CA VAL A 89 9.54 -2.64 -12.49
C VAL A 89 8.91 -2.75 -13.89
N ILE A 90 8.83 -1.65 -14.63
CA ILE A 90 8.27 -1.48 -15.98
C ILE A 90 9.36 -1.60 -17.06
N THR A 91 10.64 -1.28 -16.79
CA THR A 91 11.75 -1.51 -17.75
C THR A 91 12.08 -2.98 -17.97
N GLY A 92 11.65 -3.86 -17.06
CA GLY A 92 11.62 -5.31 -17.31
C GLY A 92 10.62 -5.72 -18.41
N LEU A 93 9.60 -4.89 -18.67
CA LEU A 93 8.53 -5.11 -19.65
C LEU A 93 8.62 -4.18 -20.87
N GLN A 94 9.43 -3.12 -20.84
CA GLN A 94 9.55 -2.11 -21.91
C GLN A 94 10.57 -2.42 -23.01
N GLN A 95 11.14 -3.62 -23.06
CA GLN A 95 11.74 -4.11 -24.31
C GLN A 95 10.66 -4.76 -25.17
N GLY A 96 9.80 -3.95 -25.83
CA GLY A 96 8.78 -4.34 -26.82
C GLY A 96 8.29 -5.79 -26.77
N ASN A 97 7.03 -5.99 -26.33
CA ASN A 97 6.36 -7.28 -26.10
C ASN A 97 7.05 -8.47 -26.81
N TYR A 98 7.76 -9.30 -26.04
CA TYR A 98 8.50 -10.47 -26.54
C TYR A 98 7.66 -11.33 -27.49
N PHE A 99 6.36 -11.46 -27.22
CA PHE A 99 5.45 -12.31 -27.99
C PHE A 99 5.15 -11.77 -29.40
N GLU A 100 5.44 -10.50 -29.66
CA GLU A 100 5.15 -9.83 -30.94
C GLU A 100 6.32 -9.82 -31.91
N ARG A 101 7.56 -10.04 -31.43
CA ARG A 101 8.80 -9.90 -32.22
C ARG A 101 8.83 -10.80 -33.46
N GLU A 102 8.25 -12.00 -33.38
CA GLU A 102 8.24 -12.99 -34.45
C GLU A 102 6.93 -13.02 -35.29
N LEU A 103 5.95 -12.16 -35.01
CA LEU A 103 4.63 -12.23 -35.67
C LEU A 103 4.70 -12.07 -37.19
N VAL A 104 5.53 -11.14 -37.69
CA VAL A 104 5.69 -10.93 -39.14
C VAL A 104 6.24 -12.18 -39.82
N GLU A 105 7.18 -12.88 -39.21
CA GLU A 105 7.71 -14.11 -39.78
C GLU A 105 6.68 -15.25 -39.71
N LEU A 106 5.92 -15.35 -38.61
CA LEU A 106 4.85 -16.32 -38.46
C LEU A 106 3.77 -16.19 -39.54
N GLU A 107 3.43 -14.96 -39.96
CA GLU A 107 2.47 -14.72 -41.05
C GLU A 107 2.97 -15.20 -42.42
N LEU A 108 4.29 -15.31 -42.61
CA LEU A 108 4.91 -15.79 -43.85
C LEU A 108 5.03 -17.33 -43.89
N ILE A 109 4.85 -18.02 -42.76
CA ILE A 109 4.88 -19.48 -42.72
C ILE A 109 3.62 -20.01 -43.44
N PRO A 110 3.73 -20.87 -44.47
CA PRO A 110 2.58 -21.45 -45.14
C PRO A 110 1.71 -22.29 -44.18
N ASP A 111 0.39 -22.13 -44.25
CA ASP A 111 -0.55 -23.02 -43.56
C ASP A 111 -0.51 -24.41 -44.21
N ASP A 112 -0.19 -25.43 -43.41
CA ASP A 112 -0.20 -26.83 -43.85
C ASP A 112 -1.61 -27.45 -43.84
N GLY A 113 -2.63 -26.69 -43.45
CA GLY A 113 -4.02 -27.10 -43.38
C GLY A 113 -4.36 -27.91 -42.12
N GLY A 114 -3.41 -28.05 -41.19
CA GLY A 114 -3.64 -28.71 -39.91
C GLY A 114 -4.76 -28.03 -39.11
N ARG A 115 -5.71 -28.82 -38.61
CA ARG A 115 -6.86 -28.32 -37.81
C ARG A 115 -6.85 -28.77 -36.35
N VAL A 116 -5.85 -29.56 -35.96
CA VAL A 116 -5.69 -30.09 -34.61
C VAL A 116 -4.27 -29.82 -34.14
N ALA A 117 -4.12 -29.50 -32.85
CA ALA A 117 -2.82 -29.21 -32.26
C ALA A 117 -1.90 -30.43 -32.36
N ALA A 118 -0.76 -30.28 -33.05
CA ALA A 118 0.22 -31.33 -33.22
C ALA A 118 1.63 -30.79 -32.98
N THR A 119 2.48 -31.57 -32.31
CA THR A 119 3.89 -31.22 -32.11
C THR A 119 4.63 -31.27 -33.44
N LYS A 120 5.37 -30.20 -33.75
CA LYS A 120 6.26 -30.12 -34.92
C LYS A 120 7.72 -30.11 -34.47
N PRO A 121 8.69 -30.39 -35.37
CA PRO A 121 10.10 -30.14 -35.10
C PRO A 121 10.33 -28.67 -34.67
N PRO A 122 11.42 -28.40 -33.90
CA PRO A 122 11.78 -27.04 -33.53
C PRO A 122 11.83 -26.10 -34.75
N TYR A 123 11.22 -24.92 -34.62
CA TYR A 123 11.27 -23.86 -35.62
C TYR A 123 12.24 -22.78 -35.16
N THR A 124 13.27 -22.50 -35.95
CA THR A 124 14.24 -21.43 -35.68
C THR A 124 13.92 -20.22 -36.55
N PHE A 125 13.60 -19.10 -35.91
CA PHE A 125 13.32 -17.83 -36.56
C PHE A 125 14.60 -17.16 -37.08
N LYS A 126 14.46 -16.21 -38.00
CA LYS A 126 15.60 -15.42 -38.51
C LYS A 126 16.31 -14.62 -37.42
N THR A 127 15.59 -14.27 -36.35
CA THR A 127 16.12 -13.59 -35.16
C THR A 127 17.02 -14.50 -34.32
N GLY A 128 17.05 -15.81 -34.59
CA GLY A 128 17.71 -16.82 -33.77
C GLY A 128 16.83 -17.37 -32.63
N ALA A 129 15.63 -16.82 -32.45
CA ALA A 129 14.65 -17.39 -31.53
C ALA A 129 14.23 -18.80 -31.97
N VAL A 130 13.83 -19.64 -31.02
CA VAL A 130 13.43 -21.04 -31.28
C VAL A 130 12.09 -21.31 -30.62
N TYR A 131 11.15 -21.89 -31.38
CA TYR A 131 9.91 -22.43 -30.84
C TYR A 131 9.89 -23.96 -30.93
N GLU A 132 9.61 -24.60 -29.80
CA GLU A 132 9.46 -26.05 -29.65
C GLU A 132 8.09 -26.35 -29.07
N GLY A 133 7.18 -26.90 -29.87
CA GLY A 133 5.84 -27.14 -29.34
C GLY A 133 4.81 -27.55 -30.37
N GLN A 134 3.56 -27.43 -29.95
CA GLN A 134 2.40 -27.74 -30.75
C GLN A 134 2.01 -26.58 -31.67
N TRP A 135 1.38 -26.93 -32.80
CA TRP A 135 0.90 -26.02 -33.82
C TRP A 135 -0.48 -26.45 -34.32
N VAL A 136 -1.31 -25.48 -34.72
CA VAL A 136 -2.50 -25.68 -35.55
C VAL A 136 -2.29 -24.90 -36.84
N GLY A 137 -2.15 -25.59 -37.97
CA GLY A 137 -1.75 -24.96 -39.22
C GLY A 137 -0.36 -24.36 -39.10
N ASN A 138 -0.24 -23.07 -39.42
CA ASN A 138 0.97 -22.25 -39.21
C ASN A 138 0.99 -21.46 -37.90
N LYS A 139 0.04 -21.67 -36.98
CA LYS A 139 -0.02 -20.95 -35.71
C LYS A 139 0.46 -21.79 -34.53
N ARG A 140 1.29 -21.22 -33.66
CA ARG A 140 1.63 -21.78 -32.34
C ARG A 140 0.33 -21.97 -31.54
N HIS A 141 0.13 -23.17 -31.01
CA HIS A 141 -1.12 -23.54 -30.34
C HIS A 141 -0.89 -24.74 -29.41
N GLY A 142 -1.64 -24.86 -28.31
CA GLY A 142 -1.42 -25.92 -27.33
C GLY A 142 -0.19 -25.62 -26.47
N HIS A 143 0.54 -26.64 -26.04
CA HIS A 143 1.74 -26.43 -25.22
C HIS A 143 2.99 -26.21 -26.08
N GLY A 144 3.83 -25.26 -25.68
CA GLY A 144 5.07 -24.97 -26.38
C GLY A 144 6.02 -24.10 -25.58
N LYS A 145 7.28 -24.15 -25.99
CA LYS A 145 8.39 -23.37 -25.43
C LYS A 145 8.95 -22.45 -26.50
N MET A 146 9.02 -21.17 -26.20
CA MET A 146 9.67 -20.14 -27.00
C MET A 146 10.92 -19.66 -26.26
N THR A 147 12.08 -19.70 -26.91
CA THR A 147 13.34 -19.18 -26.37
C THR A 147 13.89 -18.13 -27.31
N TRP A 148 14.11 -16.91 -26.80
CA TRP A 148 14.64 -15.79 -27.57
C TRP A 148 16.18 -15.76 -27.49
N ALA A 149 16.80 -15.02 -28.42
CA ALA A 149 18.26 -14.95 -28.56
C ALA A 149 18.98 -14.33 -27.33
N ASP A 150 18.27 -13.53 -26.54
CA ASP A 150 18.76 -12.95 -25.29
C ASP A 150 18.66 -13.90 -24.09
N GLY A 151 18.12 -15.10 -24.30
CA GLY A 151 17.94 -16.11 -23.25
C GLY A 151 16.59 -16.03 -22.54
N ALA A 152 15.76 -15.01 -22.80
CA ALA A 152 14.39 -15.00 -22.31
C ALA A 152 13.63 -16.23 -22.83
N CYS A 153 12.68 -16.72 -22.05
CA CYS A 153 11.97 -17.95 -22.37
C CYS A 153 10.54 -17.95 -21.84
N TYR A 154 9.60 -18.35 -22.71
CA TYR A 154 8.23 -18.68 -22.33
C TYR A 154 8.02 -20.19 -22.48
N GLU A 155 7.46 -20.84 -21.47
CA GLU A 155 7.00 -22.22 -21.56
C GLU A 155 5.57 -22.31 -21.02
N GLY A 156 4.62 -22.70 -21.87
CA GLY A 156 3.22 -22.72 -21.46
C GLY A 156 2.25 -22.98 -22.60
N GLU A 157 1.01 -22.58 -22.34
CA GLU A 157 -0.11 -22.70 -23.26
C GLU A 157 -0.15 -21.54 -24.28
N TRP A 158 -0.47 -21.89 -25.52
CA TRP A 158 -0.54 -21.00 -26.66
C TRP A 158 -1.89 -21.14 -27.35
N VAL A 159 -2.46 -20.02 -27.79
CA VAL A 159 -3.65 -19.97 -28.64
C VAL A 159 -3.40 -18.98 -29.76
N GLU A 160 -3.35 -19.49 -30.99
CA GLU A 160 -3.22 -18.68 -32.21
C GLU A 160 -2.06 -17.68 -32.16
N ASN A 161 -0.84 -18.17 -31.92
CA ASN A 161 0.39 -17.39 -31.77
C ASN A 161 0.47 -16.52 -30.50
N LYS A 162 -0.53 -16.55 -29.62
CA LYS A 162 -0.52 -15.78 -28.37
C LYS A 162 -0.30 -16.68 -27.15
N ALA A 163 0.48 -16.22 -26.18
CA ALA A 163 0.52 -16.83 -24.86
C ALA A 163 -0.88 -16.72 -24.21
N HIS A 164 -1.40 -17.84 -23.74
CA HIS A 164 -2.78 -17.93 -23.24
C HIS A 164 -2.96 -19.16 -22.35
N GLY A 165 -3.61 -19.03 -21.21
CA GLY A 165 -3.74 -20.11 -20.23
C GLY A 165 -2.57 -20.09 -19.24
N LYS A 166 -2.07 -21.24 -18.83
CA LYS A 166 -1.00 -21.35 -17.82
C LYS A 166 0.37 -21.34 -18.50
N GLY A 167 1.29 -20.57 -17.95
CA GLY A 167 2.67 -20.51 -18.46
C GLY A 167 3.65 -19.88 -17.51
N GLU A 168 4.93 -20.15 -17.76
CA GLU A 168 6.09 -19.57 -17.10
C GLU A 168 6.86 -18.73 -18.11
N PHE A 169 7.12 -17.48 -17.76
CA PHE A 169 8.01 -16.59 -18.49
C PHE A 169 9.22 -16.26 -17.63
N VAL A 170 10.41 -16.45 -18.18
CA VAL A 170 11.68 -16.10 -17.57
C VAL A 170 12.29 -14.99 -18.43
N HIS A 171 12.42 -13.80 -17.84
CA HIS A 171 13.08 -12.65 -18.47
C HIS A 171 14.59 -12.91 -18.60
N ALA A 172 15.22 -12.20 -19.54
CA ALA A 172 16.67 -12.31 -19.75
C ALA A 172 17.50 -11.87 -18.54
N ASP A 173 16.96 -11.03 -17.67
CA ASP A 173 17.59 -10.55 -16.44
C ASP A 173 17.40 -11.49 -15.23
N GLY A 174 16.62 -12.56 -15.39
CA GLY A 174 16.37 -13.58 -14.38
C GLY A 174 15.04 -13.45 -13.63
N ASP A 175 14.30 -12.36 -13.85
CA ASP A 175 12.94 -12.21 -13.31
C ASP A 175 12.00 -13.27 -13.93
N LYS A 176 10.99 -13.70 -13.17
CA LYS A 176 10.09 -14.77 -13.60
C LYS A 176 8.64 -14.45 -13.28
N TYR A 177 7.75 -14.74 -14.23
CA TYR A 177 6.33 -14.80 -14.00
C TYR A 177 5.82 -16.23 -14.22
N ILE A 178 5.08 -16.76 -13.26
CA ILE A 178 4.44 -18.07 -13.33
C ILE A 178 2.95 -17.87 -13.04
N GLY A 179 2.11 -18.02 -14.05
CA GLY A 179 0.71 -17.62 -13.88
C GLY A 179 -0.19 -17.88 -15.05
N GLN A 180 -1.36 -17.26 -14.96
CA GLN A 180 -2.33 -17.20 -16.02
C GLN A 180 -2.01 -16.08 -17.01
N TRP A 181 -2.26 -16.37 -18.28
CA TRP A 181 -1.98 -15.52 -19.43
C TRP A 181 -3.25 -15.38 -20.25
N HIS A 182 -3.48 -14.19 -20.79
CA HIS A 182 -4.54 -13.93 -21.74
C HIS A 182 -4.02 -13.01 -22.84
N GLN A 183 -3.91 -13.54 -24.06
CA GLN A 183 -3.51 -12.77 -25.23
C GLN A 183 -2.19 -12.01 -25.07
N ASN A 184 -1.12 -12.72 -24.66
CA ASN A 184 0.23 -12.18 -24.42
C ASN A 184 0.41 -11.34 -23.17
N ALA A 185 -0.62 -11.14 -22.35
CA ALA A 185 -0.53 -10.42 -21.08
C ALA A 185 -0.79 -11.36 -19.89
N ALA A 186 -0.12 -11.11 -18.76
CA ALA A 186 -0.43 -11.72 -17.47
C ALA A 186 -1.83 -11.27 -17.03
N ARG A 187 -2.71 -12.25 -16.75
CA ARG A 187 -4.08 -11.99 -16.34
C ARG A 187 -4.65 -13.14 -15.52
N GLY A 188 -5.27 -12.86 -14.39
CA GLY A 188 -5.74 -13.85 -13.42
C GLY A 188 -4.71 -14.06 -12.30
N VAL A 189 -4.65 -15.26 -11.72
CA VAL A 189 -3.71 -15.53 -10.61
C VAL A 189 -2.31 -15.85 -11.15
N GLY A 190 -1.29 -15.25 -10.56
CA GLY A 190 0.10 -15.45 -10.93
C GLY A 190 1.07 -15.12 -9.80
N THR A 191 2.29 -15.66 -9.92
CA THR A 191 3.43 -15.35 -9.05
C THR A 191 4.53 -14.72 -9.88
N TYR A 192 4.95 -13.53 -9.49
CA TYR A 192 6.15 -12.88 -10.01
C TYR A 192 7.29 -13.04 -9.00
N ILE A 193 8.47 -13.39 -9.48
CA ILE A 193 9.68 -13.62 -8.70
C ILE A 193 10.78 -12.76 -9.32
N HIS A 194 11.18 -11.71 -8.62
CA HIS A 194 12.31 -10.88 -9.04
C HIS A 194 13.63 -11.63 -8.85
N LYS A 195 14.67 -11.21 -9.57
CA LYS A 195 16.05 -11.71 -9.42
C LYS A 195 16.61 -11.51 -8.02
N ASN A 196 16.17 -10.47 -7.32
CA ASN A 196 16.47 -10.21 -5.91
C ASN A 196 15.57 -11.04 -4.98
N GLN A 197 14.87 -12.05 -5.49
CA GLN A 197 13.99 -12.94 -4.73
C GLN A 197 12.80 -12.26 -4.02
N SER A 198 12.52 -10.97 -4.22
CA SER A 198 11.21 -10.44 -3.83
C SER A 198 10.14 -11.11 -4.70
N THR A 199 8.96 -11.32 -4.12
CA THR A 199 7.87 -12.00 -4.80
C THR A 199 6.58 -11.24 -4.68
N TYR A 200 5.81 -11.23 -5.77
CA TYR A 200 4.39 -10.89 -5.76
C TYR A 200 3.57 -12.13 -6.07
N ARG A 201 2.54 -12.40 -5.28
CA ARG A 201 1.59 -13.49 -5.47
C ARG A 201 0.19 -12.92 -5.40
N GLY A 202 -0.54 -12.98 -6.48
CA GLY A 202 -1.84 -12.31 -6.50
C GLY A 202 -2.53 -12.37 -7.83
N GLN A 203 -3.55 -11.53 -7.94
CA GLN A 203 -4.29 -11.30 -9.15
C GLN A 203 -3.55 -10.30 -10.06
N TRP A 204 -3.72 -10.48 -11.37
CA TRP A 204 -3.09 -9.71 -12.42
C TRP A 204 -4.16 -9.30 -13.43
N GLU A 205 -4.04 -8.10 -13.97
CA GLU A 205 -4.84 -7.60 -15.08
C GLU A 205 -3.92 -6.82 -16.02
N ASP A 206 -3.85 -7.24 -17.28
CA ASP A 206 -3.06 -6.59 -18.34
C ASP A 206 -1.63 -6.23 -17.90
N ASP A 207 -0.88 -7.25 -17.47
CA ASP A 207 0.53 -7.16 -17.00
C ASP A 207 0.75 -6.36 -15.71
N GLN A 208 -0.32 -5.94 -15.03
CA GLN A 208 -0.24 -5.20 -13.77
C GLN A 208 -0.84 -5.97 -12.60
N GLN A 209 -0.28 -5.76 -11.42
CA GLN A 209 -0.86 -6.24 -10.16
C GLN A 209 -2.25 -5.62 -9.99
N HIS A 210 -3.26 -6.44 -9.71
CA HIS A 210 -4.64 -5.99 -9.57
C HIS A 210 -5.41 -6.89 -8.62
N GLY A 211 -6.42 -6.39 -7.92
CA GLY A 211 -7.18 -7.19 -6.96
C GLY A 211 -6.34 -7.57 -5.73
N TYR A 212 -6.62 -8.72 -5.13
CA TYR A 212 -5.89 -9.15 -3.93
C TYR A 212 -4.52 -9.72 -4.27
N GLY A 213 -3.49 -9.29 -3.54
CA GLY A 213 -2.12 -9.78 -3.69
C GLY A 213 -1.30 -9.74 -2.41
N ILE A 214 -0.18 -10.45 -2.45
CA ILE A 214 0.81 -10.55 -1.39
C ILE A 214 2.16 -10.23 -1.99
N GLU A 215 2.83 -9.22 -1.44
CA GLU A 215 4.17 -8.80 -1.83
C GLU A 215 5.13 -9.09 -0.66
N GLU A 216 6.20 -9.84 -0.92
CA GLU A 216 7.21 -10.22 0.07
C GLU A 216 8.58 -9.77 -0.40
N TRP A 217 9.34 -9.10 0.47
CA TRP A 217 10.69 -8.64 0.20
C TRP A 217 11.73 -9.49 0.94
N GLN A 218 12.97 -9.52 0.43
CA GLN A 218 14.06 -10.35 0.96
C GLN A 218 14.35 -10.15 2.46
N GLU A 219 14.10 -8.97 2.99
CA GLU A 219 14.37 -8.63 4.38
C GLU A 219 13.19 -8.92 5.33
N GLY A 220 12.19 -9.66 4.85
CA GLY A 220 11.05 -10.13 5.66
C GLY A 220 9.91 -9.13 5.78
N ALA A 221 10.04 -7.93 5.19
CA ALA A 221 8.89 -7.05 5.01
C ALA A 221 7.85 -7.74 4.10
N LYS A 222 6.58 -7.42 4.33
CA LYS A 222 5.46 -8.04 3.63
C LYS A 222 4.26 -7.10 3.54
N TYR A 223 3.58 -7.10 2.40
CA TYR A 223 2.29 -6.48 2.21
C TYR A 223 1.26 -7.52 1.80
N GLU A 224 0.07 -7.47 2.40
CA GLU A 224 -1.08 -8.31 2.09
C GLU A 224 -2.29 -7.40 1.91
N GLY A 225 -2.85 -7.31 0.71
CA GLY A 225 -3.97 -6.39 0.48
C GLY A 225 -4.36 -6.20 -0.97
N THR A 226 -5.13 -5.14 -1.20
CA THR A 226 -5.66 -4.80 -2.53
C THR A 226 -4.67 -3.97 -3.34
N PHE A 227 -4.56 -4.32 -4.62
CA PHE A 227 -3.82 -3.61 -5.64
C PHE A 227 -4.76 -3.12 -6.73
N ILE A 228 -4.51 -1.93 -7.27
CA ILE A 228 -5.18 -1.39 -8.45
C ILE A 228 -4.09 -0.82 -9.36
N HIS A 229 -3.93 -1.43 -10.54
CA HIS A 229 -2.97 -0.98 -11.57
C HIS A 229 -1.54 -0.82 -11.02
N GLY A 230 -1.04 -1.87 -10.36
CA GLY A 230 0.31 -1.87 -9.79
C GLY A 230 0.46 -1.17 -8.44
N LYS A 231 -0.56 -0.43 -7.96
CA LYS A 231 -0.48 0.36 -6.73
C LYS A 231 -1.27 -0.27 -5.60
N LYS A 232 -0.74 -0.24 -4.37
CA LYS A 232 -1.48 -0.60 -3.15
C LYS A 232 -2.59 0.42 -2.96
N ASP A 233 -3.84 -0.04 -3.05
CA ASP A 233 -5.02 0.82 -3.04
C ASP A 233 -6.23 0.05 -2.50
N GLY A 234 -6.92 0.61 -1.51
CA GLY A 234 -7.97 -0.07 -0.76
C GLY A 234 -7.49 -0.50 0.62
N VAL A 235 -7.77 -1.74 1.05
CA VAL A 235 -7.43 -2.22 2.39
C VAL A 235 -6.25 -3.19 2.33
N GLY A 236 -5.33 -3.07 3.29
CA GLY A 236 -4.21 -3.99 3.38
C GLY A 236 -3.46 -3.91 4.71
N VAL A 237 -2.60 -4.90 4.92
CA VAL A 237 -1.71 -5.02 6.07
C VAL A 237 -0.28 -5.00 5.59
N TYR A 238 0.53 -4.12 6.17
CA TYR A 238 1.97 -4.08 5.95
C TYR A 238 2.69 -4.52 7.21
N PHE A 239 3.65 -5.42 7.05
CA PHE A 239 4.55 -5.91 8.07
C PHE A 239 5.95 -5.39 7.74
N TRP A 240 6.54 -4.63 8.66
CA TRP A 240 7.93 -4.21 8.55
C TRP A 240 8.85 -5.33 9.02
N SER A 241 10.09 -5.33 8.51
CA SER A 241 11.14 -6.29 8.89
C SER A 241 11.51 -6.21 10.38
N ASP A 242 11.25 -5.07 11.02
CA ASP A 242 11.48 -4.85 12.44
C ASP A 242 10.38 -5.46 13.34
N GLY A 243 9.33 -6.04 12.76
CA GLY A 243 8.18 -6.61 13.48
C GLY A 243 7.05 -5.61 13.75
N SER A 244 7.20 -4.34 13.35
CA SER A 244 6.10 -3.40 13.32
C SER A 244 5.06 -3.81 12.27
N ARG A 245 3.81 -3.36 12.43
CA ARG A 245 2.73 -3.62 11.47
C ARG A 245 1.76 -2.46 11.35
N TYR A 246 1.14 -2.34 10.19
CA TYR A 246 0.05 -1.41 9.91
C TYR A 246 -1.08 -2.19 9.26
N ALA A 247 -2.29 -2.03 9.76
CA ALA A 247 -3.50 -2.55 9.14
C ALA A 247 -4.48 -1.40 8.91
N GLY A 248 -4.86 -1.16 7.66
CA GLY A 248 -5.73 -0.03 7.34
C GLY A 248 -5.88 0.23 5.85
N GLU A 249 -6.27 1.45 5.52
CA GLU A 249 -6.50 1.91 4.17
C GLU A 249 -5.20 2.38 3.50
N TRP A 250 -5.15 2.18 2.19
CA TRP A 250 -4.04 2.51 1.30
C TRP A 250 -4.59 3.28 0.11
N ARG A 251 -3.80 4.22 -0.38
CA ARG A 251 -4.11 4.95 -1.61
C ARG A 251 -2.80 5.24 -2.32
N HIS A 252 -2.69 4.79 -3.56
CA HIS A 252 -1.49 4.98 -4.38
C HIS A 252 -0.18 4.71 -3.62
N ASN A 253 -0.02 3.50 -3.05
CA ASN A 253 1.15 3.09 -2.26
C ASN A 253 1.36 3.77 -0.90
N LYS A 254 0.59 4.82 -0.56
CA LYS A 254 0.68 5.54 0.71
C LYS A 254 -0.36 5.03 1.71
N ILE A 255 0.01 5.05 2.99
CA ILE A 255 -0.91 4.78 4.10
C ILE A 255 -1.94 5.93 4.15
N HIS A 256 -3.23 5.60 4.10
CA HIS A 256 -4.29 6.58 3.97
C HIS A 256 -5.51 6.21 4.81
N GLY A 257 -6.53 7.07 4.82
CA GLY A 257 -7.81 6.82 5.46
C GLY A 257 -7.65 6.44 6.93
N HIS A 258 -8.27 5.34 7.35
CA HIS A 258 -8.16 4.85 8.71
C HIS A 258 -7.24 3.64 8.84
N GLY A 259 -6.48 3.59 9.95
CA GLY A 259 -5.61 2.45 10.20
C GLY A 259 -5.12 2.31 11.63
N HIS A 260 -4.49 1.16 11.89
CA HIS A 260 -3.90 0.77 13.15
C HIS A 260 -2.44 0.37 12.94
N TYR A 261 -1.54 1.21 13.45
CA TYR A 261 -0.12 0.92 13.55
C TYR A 261 0.20 0.28 14.91
N THR A 262 1.00 -0.77 14.91
CA THR A 262 1.62 -1.38 16.10
C THR A 262 3.12 -1.43 15.86
N GLY A 263 3.90 -0.68 16.63
CA GLY A 263 5.36 -0.69 16.56
C GLY A 263 5.96 -1.88 17.31
N GLN A 264 7.15 -2.32 16.89
CA GLN A 264 7.89 -3.39 17.58
C GLN A 264 8.18 -3.10 19.06
N ASP A 265 8.23 -1.82 19.43
CA ASP A 265 8.45 -1.39 20.81
C ASP A 265 7.17 -1.32 21.65
N GLY A 266 6.03 -1.75 21.10
CA GLY A 266 4.74 -1.78 21.76
C GLY A 266 3.95 -0.46 21.70
N ARG A 267 4.45 0.56 20.98
CA ARG A 267 3.64 1.75 20.68
C ARG A 267 2.51 1.37 19.73
N GLU A 268 1.32 1.91 19.97
CA GLU A 268 0.16 1.73 19.09
C GLU A 268 -0.40 3.08 18.69
N PHE A 269 -0.77 3.22 17.41
CA PHE A 269 -1.58 4.34 16.94
C PHE A 269 -2.79 3.84 16.17
N ARG A 270 -3.97 4.36 16.50
CA ARG A 270 -5.22 4.12 15.79
C ARG A 270 -5.83 5.46 15.42
N GLY A 271 -6.01 5.73 14.14
CA GLY A 271 -6.52 7.03 13.73
C GLY A 271 -6.59 7.19 12.22
N THR A 272 -6.73 8.44 11.82
CA THR A 272 -6.72 8.86 10.42
C THR A 272 -5.29 9.14 9.94
N TRP A 273 -5.05 8.83 8.68
CA TRP A 273 -3.78 8.96 7.97
C TRP A 273 -3.98 9.68 6.65
N VAL A 274 -3.05 10.55 6.29
CA VAL A 274 -3.00 11.24 4.99
C VAL A 274 -1.56 11.19 4.50
N GLY A 275 -1.32 10.60 3.33
CA GLY A 275 0.03 10.52 2.75
C GLY A 275 1.06 9.89 3.69
N SER A 276 0.70 8.81 4.40
CA SER A 276 1.54 8.16 5.41
C SER A 276 1.82 8.95 6.70
N LEU A 277 1.21 10.12 6.87
CA LEU A 277 1.30 10.94 8.09
C LEU A 277 0.04 10.78 8.94
N MET A 278 0.17 10.81 10.26
CA MET A 278 -0.96 10.93 11.17
C MET A 278 -1.59 12.32 10.99
N ASP A 279 -2.82 12.35 10.51
CA ASP A 279 -3.58 13.58 10.23
C ASP A 279 -5.06 13.34 10.51
N GLY A 280 -5.68 14.20 11.31
CA GLY A 280 -7.04 14.03 11.80
C GLY A 280 -7.09 13.46 13.22
N VAL A 281 -8.12 12.69 13.56
CA VAL A 281 -8.29 12.20 14.93
C VAL A 281 -7.61 10.85 15.12
N GLY A 282 -6.92 10.69 16.25
CA GLY A 282 -6.25 9.44 16.59
C GLY A 282 -6.07 9.21 18.08
N SER A 283 -5.76 7.96 18.41
CA SER A 283 -5.39 7.48 19.74
C SER A 283 -4.01 6.85 19.67
N TYR A 284 -3.07 7.38 20.46
CA TYR A 284 -1.72 6.88 20.60
C TYR A 284 -1.55 6.30 22.00
N LYS A 285 -1.00 5.08 22.08
CA LYS A 285 -0.69 4.39 23.33
C LYS A 285 0.79 4.09 23.40
N TRP A 286 1.38 4.37 24.56
CA TRP A 286 2.76 4.02 24.86
C TRP A 286 2.80 2.76 25.75
N PRO A 287 3.87 1.95 25.67
CA PRO A 287 4.03 0.75 26.51
C PRO A 287 4.01 1.04 28.01
N ASP A 288 4.43 2.23 28.42
CA ASP A 288 4.44 2.67 29.82
C ASP A 288 3.05 3.07 30.35
N GLY A 289 1.99 2.95 29.54
CA GLY A 289 0.62 3.26 29.91
C GLY A 289 0.21 4.71 29.64
N ARG A 290 1.11 5.56 29.13
CA ARG A 290 0.68 6.88 28.64
C ARG A 290 -0.29 6.72 27.48
N THR A 291 -1.22 7.66 27.34
CA THR A 291 -2.10 7.74 26.17
C THR A 291 -2.29 9.17 25.70
N TYR A 292 -2.58 9.32 24.41
CA TYR A 292 -3.02 10.55 23.79
C TYR A 292 -4.23 10.23 22.94
N GLU A 293 -5.31 10.98 23.11
CA GLU A 293 -6.52 10.87 22.31
C GLU A 293 -6.86 12.27 21.84
N GLY A 294 -6.73 12.55 20.54
CA GLY A 294 -6.90 13.91 20.04
C GLY A 294 -6.56 14.08 18.58
N MET A 295 -6.50 15.33 18.18
CA MET A 295 -6.18 15.72 16.81
C MET A 295 -4.68 15.69 16.53
N TYR A 296 -4.35 15.36 15.29
CA TYR A 296 -3.03 15.30 14.70
C TYR A 296 -3.03 16.11 13.40
N LYS A 297 -1.88 16.72 13.09
CA LYS A 297 -1.55 17.29 11.79
C LYS A 297 -0.08 17.00 11.51
N ASN A 298 0.21 16.34 10.40
CA ASN A 298 1.56 15.99 9.94
C ASN A 298 2.41 15.39 11.08
N ASP A 299 1.91 14.29 11.65
CA ASP A 299 2.48 13.54 12.78
C ASP A 299 2.55 14.25 14.13
N LYS A 300 2.13 15.50 14.21
CA LYS A 300 2.18 16.31 15.43
C LYS A 300 0.80 16.42 16.05
N LYS A 301 0.75 16.36 17.38
CA LYS A 301 -0.45 16.73 18.14
C LYS A 301 -0.80 18.19 17.81
N ASP A 302 -1.95 18.41 17.22
CA ASP A 302 -2.38 19.74 16.77
C ASP A 302 -3.91 19.83 16.85
N GLY A 303 -4.44 20.82 17.56
CA GLY A 303 -5.85 20.89 17.94
C GLY A 303 -6.13 20.36 19.34
N PHE A 304 -7.39 20.04 19.64
CA PHE A 304 -7.77 19.56 20.97
C PHE A 304 -7.33 18.11 21.19
N GLY A 305 -6.85 17.81 22.41
CA GLY A 305 -6.46 16.46 22.78
C GLY A 305 -6.35 16.21 24.27
N ILE A 306 -6.48 14.95 24.64
CA ILE A 306 -6.38 14.44 26.01
C ILE A 306 -5.11 13.61 26.12
N PHE A 307 -4.20 14.03 26.98
CA PHE A 307 -3.00 13.28 27.31
C PHE A 307 -3.10 12.72 28.73
N LYS A 308 -2.97 11.41 28.88
CA LYS A 308 -2.96 10.73 30.18
C LYS A 308 -1.55 10.23 30.45
N TRP A 309 -1.01 10.58 31.61
CA TRP A 309 0.25 10.03 32.10
C TRP A 309 0.00 8.68 32.78
N SER A 310 1.05 7.87 32.89
CA SER A 310 0.99 6.55 33.53
C SER A 310 0.71 6.61 35.04
N ASP A 311 0.99 7.75 35.67
CA ASP A 311 0.72 8.03 37.08
C ASP A 311 -0.70 8.58 37.34
N GLY A 312 -1.60 8.49 36.36
CA GLY A 312 -3.00 8.93 36.49
C GLY A 312 -3.23 10.42 36.31
N ARG A 313 -2.17 11.25 36.21
CA ARG A 313 -2.32 12.66 35.82
C ARG A 313 -2.90 12.73 34.41
N ARG A 314 -3.66 13.77 34.09
CA ARG A 314 -4.11 14.01 32.71
C ARG A 314 -4.21 15.48 32.35
N TYR A 315 -4.07 15.77 31.07
CA TYR A 315 -4.21 17.09 30.47
C TYR A 315 -5.28 17.01 29.40
N GLU A 316 -6.28 17.88 29.48
CA GLU A 316 -7.33 18.05 28.47
C GLU A 316 -7.21 19.47 27.94
N GLY A 317 -6.81 19.66 26.69
CA GLY A 317 -6.63 21.01 26.16
C GLY A 317 -6.05 21.04 24.75
N PHE A 318 -5.71 22.24 24.31
CA PHE A 318 -5.21 22.46 22.96
C PHE A 318 -3.71 22.19 22.82
N TRP A 319 -3.37 21.72 21.63
CA TRP A 319 -2.02 21.41 21.19
C TRP A 319 -1.71 22.18 19.92
N ARG A 320 -0.46 22.56 19.74
CA ARG A 320 0.07 23.11 18.50
C ARG A 320 1.47 22.56 18.26
N SER A 321 1.68 21.95 17.12
CA SER A 321 2.97 21.38 16.72
C SER A 321 3.60 20.50 17.82
N GLY A 322 2.79 19.64 18.43
CA GLY A 322 3.24 18.68 19.44
C GLY A 322 3.33 19.20 20.88
N LYS A 323 3.02 20.48 21.14
CA LYS A 323 3.14 21.11 22.46
C LYS A 323 1.80 21.66 22.96
N GLN A 324 1.56 21.63 24.26
CA GLN A 324 0.38 22.28 24.86
C GLN A 324 0.37 23.77 24.50
N ASN A 325 -0.76 24.27 24.03
CA ASN A 325 -0.92 25.63 23.54
C ASN A 325 -2.39 26.05 23.69
N GLY A 326 -2.68 27.23 24.22
CA GLY A 326 -4.06 27.67 24.48
C GLY A 326 -4.59 27.20 25.85
N GLU A 327 -5.90 27.20 26.01
CA GLU A 327 -6.55 26.76 27.24
C GLU A 327 -6.41 25.25 27.44
N GLY A 328 -6.14 24.84 28.68
CA GLY A 328 -6.13 23.42 29.03
C GLY A 328 -6.30 23.18 30.52
N ARG A 329 -7.03 22.12 30.83
CA ARG A 329 -7.30 21.65 32.19
C ARG A 329 -6.31 20.55 32.56
N TYR A 330 -5.58 20.78 33.63
CA TYR A 330 -4.64 19.82 34.18
C TYR A 330 -5.23 19.14 35.41
N TYR A 331 -5.20 17.82 35.43
CA TYR A 331 -5.66 16.98 36.53
C TYR A 331 -4.46 16.30 37.18
N VAL A 332 -4.36 16.42 38.51
CA VAL A 332 -3.42 15.64 39.31
C VAL A 332 -3.99 14.23 39.59
N GLU A 333 -3.17 13.34 40.12
CA GLU A 333 -3.49 11.92 40.36
C GLU A 333 -4.79 11.70 41.14
N ASN A 334 -5.09 12.55 42.14
CA ASN A 334 -6.31 12.46 42.95
C ASN A 334 -7.58 12.98 42.24
N GLY A 335 -7.49 13.35 40.97
CA GLY A 335 -8.60 13.89 40.16
C GLY A 335 -8.86 15.38 40.34
N THR A 336 -8.19 16.06 41.27
CA THR A 336 -8.28 17.53 41.41
C THR A 336 -7.74 18.17 40.14
N SER A 337 -8.42 19.21 39.64
CA SER A 337 -8.05 19.86 38.39
C SER A 337 -7.93 21.37 38.52
N ARG A 338 -7.17 21.96 37.60
CA ARG A 338 -7.08 23.42 37.45
C ARG A 338 -6.99 23.79 35.98
N LEU A 339 -7.65 24.89 35.64
CA LEU A 339 -7.62 25.47 34.29
C LEU A 339 -6.41 26.39 34.14
N ALA A 340 -5.72 26.34 33.00
CA ALA A 340 -4.55 27.16 32.74
C ALA A 340 -4.40 27.53 31.27
N MET A 341 -3.70 28.64 31.02
CA MET A 341 -3.25 29.04 29.68
C MET A 341 -1.84 28.49 29.43
N TRP A 342 -1.64 27.87 28.26
CA TRP A 342 -0.38 27.24 27.85
C TRP A 342 0.19 27.92 26.60
N LYS A 343 1.50 28.03 26.52
CA LYS A 343 2.21 28.50 25.33
C LYS A 343 3.49 27.69 25.16
N ASN A 344 3.62 27.04 24.01
CA ASN A 344 4.81 26.25 23.65
C ASN A 344 5.19 25.19 24.70
N GLY A 345 4.20 24.52 25.30
CA GLY A 345 4.40 23.46 26.30
C GLY A 345 4.65 23.98 27.72
N GLN A 346 4.66 25.30 27.92
CA GLN A 346 4.82 25.92 29.23
C GLN A 346 3.52 26.55 29.68
N ARG A 347 3.17 26.34 30.95
CA ARG A 347 2.04 27.02 31.58
C ARG A 347 2.39 28.49 31.79
N VAL A 348 1.59 29.39 31.24
CA VAL A 348 1.73 30.84 31.36
C VAL A 348 1.04 31.33 32.63
N GLU A 349 -0.23 30.99 32.82
CA GLU A 349 -1.03 31.43 33.97
C GLU A 349 -2.11 30.42 34.35
N TRP A 350 -2.56 30.48 35.60
CA TRP A 350 -3.76 29.78 36.05
C TRP A 350 -5.00 30.62 35.75
N LEU A 351 -6.01 29.99 35.17
CA LEU A 351 -7.28 30.62 34.87
C LEU A 351 -8.26 30.39 36.02
N THR A 352 -9.18 31.33 36.19
CA THR A 352 -10.29 31.15 37.13
C THR A 352 -11.19 30.06 36.56
N ASP A 353 -11.49 29.03 37.36
CA ASP A 353 -12.35 27.94 36.94
C ASP A 353 -13.80 28.22 37.36
N PRO A 354 -14.68 28.66 36.46
CA PRO A 354 -16.08 28.95 36.81
C PRO A 354 -16.87 27.69 37.18
N TYR A 355 -16.31 26.50 36.96
CA TYR A 355 -16.93 25.20 37.24
C TYR A 355 -16.21 24.42 38.35
N ALA A 356 -15.26 25.04 39.07
CA ALA A 356 -14.64 24.38 40.21
C ALA A 356 -15.70 24.13 41.30
N PRO A 357 -15.78 22.92 41.89
CA PRO A 357 -16.62 22.71 43.06
C PRO A 357 -16.18 23.68 44.15
N ALA A 358 -17.14 24.40 44.75
CA ALA A 358 -16.87 25.32 45.84
C ALA A 358 -16.04 24.61 46.90
N GLN A 359 -14.88 25.18 47.26
CA GLN A 359 -14.05 24.65 48.33
C GLN A 359 -14.90 24.62 49.61
N GLN A 360 -15.16 23.41 50.14
CA GLN A 360 -15.85 23.22 51.42
C GLN A 360 -14.96 23.62 52.59
#